data_AF-A0A4Q0SEF0-F1
#
_entry.id   AF-A0A4Q0SEF0-F1
#
_cell.length_a   1.000
_cell.length_b   1.000
_cell.length_c   1.000
_cell.angle_alpha   90.00
_cell.angle_beta   90.00
_cell.angle_gamma   90.00
#
_symmetry.space_group_name_H-M   'P 1'
#
loop_
_entity.id
_entity.type
_entity.pdbx_description
1 polymer ?
#
loop_
_entity_poly.entity_id
_entity_poly.type
_entity_poly.pdbx_seq_one_letter_code
_entity_poly.pdbx_strand_id
1 'polypeptide(L)'
;MEPGHWPSEHSDALCDYFLKGMSYAAIATGINARFGTAYTRNAVAGRAKRLGLVALARMTSPPIVPSLPGETCLPSPRRPALPSLNLLPKSAMKPAARVKLRCVGVQPRLIPLLELARGDCRYPYGGDKDGKEITFCGHPRQPGSSYCAPHAGLTRPSGVASARVVGPVVLRLVSAG
;
A
#
# COMPACT_ATOMS: atom_id res chain seq x y z
N MET A 1 20.91 -11.44 10.96
CA MET A 1 19.74 -10.83 11.63
C MET A 1 18.67 -10.71 10.56
N GLU A 2 17.77 -11.69 10.46
CA GLU A 2 16.82 -11.82 9.34
C GLU A 2 15.69 -10.77 9.44
N PRO A 3 15.65 -9.72 8.61
CA PRO A 3 14.77 -8.56 8.79
C PRO A 3 13.32 -8.78 8.34
N GLY A 4 12.83 -10.02 8.29
CA GLY A 4 11.50 -10.37 7.77
C GLY A 4 10.59 -11.13 8.72
N HIS A 5 11.12 -11.72 9.79
CA HIS A 5 10.32 -12.51 10.72
C HIS A 5 9.67 -11.56 11.76
N TRP A 6 8.33 -11.58 11.87
CA TRP A 6 7.60 -10.94 12.95
C TRP A 6 7.04 -12.02 13.89
N PRO A 7 7.79 -12.44 14.92
CA PRO A 7 7.34 -13.41 15.91
C PRO A 7 6.01 -13.01 16.54
N SER A 8 5.23 -14.01 16.96
CA SER A 8 3.99 -13.81 17.73
C SER A 8 4.26 -12.98 18.98
N GLU A 9 5.37 -13.22 19.68
CA GLU A 9 5.77 -12.48 20.89
C GLU A 9 5.88 -10.96 20.66
N HIS A 10 6.38 -10.53 19.50
CA HIS A 10 6.48 -9.10 19.15
C HIS A 10 5.11 -8.51 18.79
N SER A 11 4.23 -9.35 18.24
CA SER A 11 2.84 -9.00 17.98
C SER A 11 2.05 -8.80 19.27
N ASP A 12 2.23 -9.69 20.25
CA ASP A 12 1.55 -9.63 21.54
C ASP A 12 2.02 -8.40 22.33
N ALA A 13 3.34 -8.15 22.36
CA ALA A 13 3.90 -6.94 22.97
C ALA A 13 3.39 -5.65 22.28
N LEU A 14 3.21 -5.67 20.95
CA LEU A 14 2.64 -4.54 20.22
C LEU A 14 1.19 -4.29 20.65
N CYS A 15 0.36 -5.33 20.76
CA CYS A 15 -1.02 -5.21 21.25
C CYS A 15 -1.04 -4.63 22.68
N ASP A 16 -0.21 -5.13 23.59
CA ASP A 16 -0.14 -4.67 24.98
C ASP A 16 0.23 -3.18 25.06
N TYR A 17 1.28 -2.75 24.34
CA TYR A 17 1.69 -1.35 24.36
C TYR A 17 0.69 -0.43 23.64
N PHE A 18 -0.01 -0.94 22.64
CA PHE A 18 -1.10 -0.21 21.98
C PHE A 18 -2.30 0.00 22.92
N LEU A 19 -2.69 -1.03 23.69
CA LEU A 19 -3.73 -0.92 24.72
C LEU A 19 -3.33 0.05 25.86
N LYS A 20 -2.04 0.17 26.15
CA LYS A 20 -1.48 1.18 27.07
C LYS A 20 -1.47 2.61 26.48
N GLY A 21 -1.97 2.80 25.26
CA GLY A 21 -2.07 4.13 24.62
C GLY A 21 -0.74 4.70 24.14
N MET A 22 0.31 3.87 23.98
CA MET A 22 1.61 4.35 23.53
C MET A 22 1.58 4.70 22.03
N SER A 23 2.38 5.70 21.64
CA SER A 23 2.55 6.03 20.21
C SER A 23 3.37 4.96 19.50
N TYR A 24 3.18 4.78 18.19
CA TYR A 24 3.95 3.79 17.41
C TYR A 24 5.46 3.96 17.48
N ALA A 25 5.96 5.18 17.69
CA ALA A 25 7.39 5.42 17.87
C ALA A 25 7.87 4.90 19.23
N ALA A 26 7.12 5.15 20.30
CA ALA A 26 7.42 4.63 21.63
C ALA A 26 7.31 3.10 21.69
N ILE A 27 6.31 2.52 21.01
CA ILE A 27 6.14 1.07 20.87
C ILE A 27 7.36 0.45 20.16
N ALA A 28 7.84 1.08 19.06
CA ALA A 28 9.03 0.60 18.37
C ALA A 28 10.26 0.58 19.29
N THR A 29 10.51 1.67 20.03
CA THR A 29 11.60 1.72 21.01
C THR A 29 11.45 0.66 22.10
N GLY A 30 10.24 0.45 22.62
CA GLY A 30 9.98 -0.57 23.65
C GLY A 30 10.19 -2.00 23.18
N ILE A 31 9.72 -2.33 21.97
CA ILE A 31 9.93 -3.66 21.36
C ILE A 31 11.41 -3.88 21.03
N ASN A 32 12.09 -2.86 20.50
CA ASN A 32 13.51 -2.93 20.19
C ASN A 32 14.35 -3.16 21.46
N ALA A 33 14.04 -2.44 22.55
CA ALA A 33 14.71 -2.61 23.83
C ALA A 33 14.44 -3.98 24.46
N ARG A 34 13.22 -4.50 24.36
CA ARG A 34 12.83 -5.77 24.97
C ARG A 34 13.38 -6.99 24.23
N PHE A 35 13.36 -6.97 22.90
CA PHE A 35 13.68 -8.14 22.08
C PHE A 35 14.99 -8.01 21.29
N GLY A 36 15.76 -6.92 21.49
CA GLY A 36 17.00 -6.67 20.74
C GLY A 36 16.76 -6.50 19.23
N THR A 37 15.58 -5.99 18.86
CA THR A 37 15.19 -5.81 17.47
C THR A 37 15.47 -4.38 16.98
N ALA A 38 15.41 -4.19 15.66
CA ALA A 38 15.62 -2.89 15.02
C ALA A 38 14.38 -2.49 14.18
N TYR A 39 13.18 -2.61 14.74
CA TYR A 39 11.96 -2.19 14.06
C TYR A 39 11.84 -0.67 13.99
N THR A 40 11.39 -0.17 12.84
CA THR A 40 11.05 1.24 12.65
C THR A 40 9.62 1.51 13.09
N ARG A 41 9.29 2.79 13.36
CA ARG A 41 7.91 3.24 13.61
C ARG A 41 6.93 2.71 12.55
N ASN A 42 7.33 2.74 11.27
CA ASN A 42 6.49 2.32 10.16
C ASN A 42 6.29 0.79 10.11
N ALA A 43 7.28 0.02 10.55
CA ALA A 43 7.15 -1.43 10.70
C ALA A 43 6.07 -1.77 11.75
N VAL A 44 6.11 -1.11 12.90
CA VAL A 44 5.10 -1.26 13.98
C VAL A 44 3.72 -0.81 13.49
N ALA A 45 3.60 0.37 12.87
CA ALA A 45 2.32 0.86 12.37
C ALA A 45 1.72 -0.07 11.28
N GLY A 46 2.56 -0.57 10.37
CA GLY A 46 2.15 -1.53 9.35
C GLY A 46 1.69 -2.85 9.96
N ARG A 47 2.36 -3.33 11.02
CA ARG A 47 1.94 -4.53 11.75
C ARG A 47 0.62 -4.30 12.49
N ALA A 48 0.48 -3.19 13.21
CA ALA A 48 -0.74 -2.84 13.94
C ALA A 48 -1.97 -2.80 13.02
N LYS A 49 -1.80 -2.28 11.80
CA LYS A 49 -2.85 -2.29 10.76
C LYS A 49 -3.24 -3.71 10.34
N ARG A 50 -2.27 -4.60 10.12
CA ARG A 50 -2.54 -6.01 9.78
C ARG A 50 -3.19 -6.78 10.94
N LEU A 51 -2.92 -6.39 12.19
CA LEU A 51 -3.56 -6.93 13.39
C LEU A 51 -4.95 -6.32 13.68
N GLY A 52 -5.41 -5.34 12.89
CA GLY A 52 -6.71 -4.71 13.07
C GLY A 52 -6.81 -3.71 14.23
N LEU A 53 -5.70 -3.40 14.92
CA LEU A 53 -5.70 -2.52 16.11
C LEU A 53 -6.12 -1.07 15.79
N VAL A 54 -5.90 -0.63 14.55
CA VAL A 54 -6.25 0.73 14.08
C VAL A 54 -7.77 0.95 14.00
N ALA A 55 -8.58 -0.12 13.93
CA ALA A 55 -10.04 0.01 13.92
C ALA A 55 -10.60 0.38 15.30
N LEU A 56 -9.86 0.13 16.38
CA LEU A 56 -10.31 0.33 17.76
C LEU A 56 -9.96 1.73 18.32
N ALA A 57 -9.06 2.47 17.66
CA ALA A 57 -8.57 3.75 18.14
C ALA A 57 -8.59 4.84 17.04
N ARG A 58 -9.79 5.33 16.70
CA ARG A 58 -9.93 6.68 16.16
C ARG A 58 -9.86 7.71 17.30
N MET A 59 -8.80 7.66 18.11
CA MET A 59 -8.53 8.67 19.15
C MET A 59 -7.24 9.44 18.83
N THR A 60 -7.48 10.71 18.49
CA THR A 60 -6.69 11.90 18.86
C THR A 60 -5.17 11.76 18.82
N SER A 61 -4.57 12.03 17.64
CA SER A 61 -3.16 12.42 17.60
C SER A 61 -3.01 13.86 18.11
N PRO A 62 -2.20 14.13 19.14
CA PRO A 62 -1.77 15.48 19.46
C PRO A 62 -0.86 16.02 18.32
N PRO A 63 -0.83 17.35 18.10
CA PRO A 63 -0.11 17.95 17.00
C PRO A 63 1.39 17.67 17.11
N ILE A 64 1.97 17.17 16.01
CA ILE A 64 3.42 16.99 15.84
C ILE A 64 4.03 18.37 15.63
N VAL A 65 4.54 18.96 16.71
CA VAL A 65 5.62 19.95 16.65
C VAL A 65 6.78 19.35 17.43
N PRO A 66 7.97 19.14 16.82
CA PRO A 66 9.13 18.66 17.57
C PRO A 66 9.64 19.76 18.51
N SER A 67 9.55 19.54 19.81
CA SER A 67 10.29 20.32 20.81
C SER A 67 11.71 19.73 20.92
N LEU A 68 12.71 20.42 20.36
CA LEU A 68 14.13 20.14 20.64
C LEU A 68 14.53 20.79 21.98
N PRO A 69 15.31 20.13 22.85
CA PRO A 69 15.91 20.75 24.03
C PRO A 69 17.21 21.49 23.70
N GLY A 70 17.23 22.80 23.95
CA GLY A 70 18.36 23.53 24.55
C GLY A 70 19.51 24.01 23.67
N GLU A 71 19.41 25.24 23.15
CA GLU A 71 20.54 26.18 23.18
C GLU A 71 20.04 27.63 23.19
N THR A 72 20.60 28.42 24.11
CA THR A 72 20.23 29.79 24.42
C THR A 72 20.51 30.72 23.24
N CYS A 73 19.47 31.33 22.66
CA CYS A 73 19.66 32.47 21.77
C CYS A 73 18.46 33.45 21.87
N LEU A 74 18.82 34.74 21.87
CA LEU A 74 18.07 35.94 22.22
C LEU A 74 16.65 36.09 21.60
N PRO A 75 15.73 36.87 22.22
CA PRO A 75 14.36 37.01 21.74
C PRO A 75 14.29 37.77 20.41
N SER A 76 13.98 37.06 19.32
CA SER A 76 13.62 37.64 18.03
C SER A 76 12.13 38.04 18.00
N PRO A 77 11.72 39.14 17.34
CA PRO A 77 10.35 39.63 17.40
C PRO A 77 9.36 38.63 16.78
N ARG A 78 8.29 38.33 17.52
CA ARG A 78 7.19 37.45 17.09
C ARG A 78 6.55 38.01 15.82
N ARG A 79 6.64 37.28 14.71
CA ARG A 79 5.74 37.50 13.56
C ARG A 79 4.31 37.07 13.96
N PRO A 80 3.27 37.87 13.67
CA PRO A 80 1.90 37.47 13.95
C PRO A 80 1.54 36.22 13.14
N ALA A 81 0.97 35.22 13.82
CA ALA A 81 0.47 34.00 13.20
C ALA A 81 -0.70 34.33 12.27
N LEU A 82 -0.56 34.00 10.97
CA LEU A 82 -1.67 34.07 10.02
C LEU A 82 -2.69 32.96 10.35
N PRO A 83 -3.98 33.29 10.54
CA PRO A 83 -4.99 32.33 10.93
C PRO A 83 -5.62 31.67 9.68
N SER A 84 -4.90 30.78 8.97
CA SER A 84 -5.53 29.94 7.94
C SER A 84 -4.63 28.82 7.41
N LEU A 85 -4.36 27.77 8.19
CA LEU A 85 -3.74 26.55 7.64
C LEU A 85 -4.28 25.23 8.24
N ASN A 86 -5.50 25.24 8.79
CA ASN A 86 -6.20 24.01 9.23
C ASN A 86 -7.41 23.66 8.35
N LEU A 87 -7.37 23.98 7.06
CA LEU A 87 -8.31 23.37 6.12
C LEU A 87 -7.67 22.10 5.59
N LEU A 88 -8.19 20.96 6.08
CA LEU A 88 -7.96 19.64 5.49
C LEU A 88 -8.16 19.75 3.97
N PRO A 89 -7.27 19.20 3.13
CA PRO A 89 -7.47 19.22 1.69
C PRO A 89 -8.85 18.67 1.36
N LYS A 90 -9.71 19.47 0.71
CA LYS A 90 -11.07 19.07 0.29
C LYS A 90 -11.10 17.78 -0.55
N SER A 91 -9.93 17.30 -1.00
CA SER A 91 -9.74 16.02 -1.66
C SER A 91 -9.93 14.80 -0.76
N ALA A 92 -9.83 14.93 0.57
CA ALA A 92 -9.89 13.79 1.50
C ALA A 92 -11.31 13.22 1.70
N MET A 93 -12.34 13.89 1.20
CA MET A 93 -13.75 13.51 1.35
C MET A 93 -14.49 13.41 0.01
N LYS A 94 -13.82 13.16 -1.11
CA LYS A 94 -14.56 12.71 -2.30
C LYS A 94 -14.87 11.23 -2.11
N PRO A 95 -16.14 10.80 -2.01
CA PRO A 95 -16.47 9.40 -2.14
C PRO A 95 -15.83 8.93 -3.44
N ALA A 96 -14.94 7.93 -3.39
CA ALA A 96 -14.48 7.28 -4.59
C ALA A 96 -15.74 6.90 -5.37
N ALA A 97 -15.92 7.52 -6.55
CA ALA A 97 -17.10 7.27 -7.36
C ALA A 97 -17.24 5.77 -7.48
N ARG A 98 -18.41 5.23 -7.09
CA ARG A 98 -18.66 3.79 -7.12
C ARG A 98 -18.27 3.31 -8.51
N VAL A 99 -17.20 2.51 -8.58
CA VAL A 99 -16.73 1.95 -9.84
C VAL A 99 -17.88 1.13 -10.37
N LYS A 100 -18.55 1.63 -11.42
CA LYS A 100 -19.55 0.83 -12.13
C LYS A 100 -18.79 -0.37 -12.67
N LEU A 101 -18.99 -1.52 -12.03
CA LEU A 101 -18.41 -2.77 -12.48
C LEU A 101 -18.84 -2.94 -13.94
N ARG A 102 -17.88 -2.85 -14.84
CA ARG A 102 -18.11 -3.04 -16.26
C ARG A 102 -18.20 -4.54 -16.46
N CYS A 103 -19.40 -5.10 -16.29
CA CYS A 103 -19.66 -6.46 -16.73
C CYS A 103 -19.57 -6.46 -18.25
N VAL A 104 -18.75 -7.33 -18.82
CA VAL A 104 -18.68 -7.51 -20.26
C VAL A 104 -19.30 -8.85 -20.57
N GLY A 105 -20.16 -8.90 -21.59
CA GLY A 105 -20.80 -10.13 -22.07
C GLY A 105 -19.84 -11.08 -22.76
N VAL A 106 -18.71 -11.40 -22.13
CA VAL A 106 -17.78 -12.44 -22.58
C VAL A 106 -18.11 -13.70 -21.82
N GLN A 107 -18.46 -14.76 -22.53
CA GLN A 107 -18.49 -16.11 -21.97
C GLN A 107 -17.04 -16.65 -21.96
N PRO A 108 -16.36 -16.76 -20.81
CA PRO A 108 -14.99 -17.26 -20.77
C PRO A 108 -14.93 -18.77 -21.05
N ARG A 109 -13.76 -19.22 -21.52
CA ARG A 109 -13.42 -20.64 -21.65
C ARG A 109 -13.00 -21.30 -20.33
N LEU A 110 -12.75 -20.49 -19.28
CA LEU A 110 -12.38 -20.93 -17.93
C LEU A 110 -11.19 -21.91 -17.91
N ILE A 111 -10.11 -21.55 -18.61
CA ILE A 111 -8.90 -22.38 -18.72
C ILE A 111 -8.07 -22.24 -17.45
N PRO A 112 -7.57 -23.32 -16.82
CA PRO A 112 -6.65 -23.23 -15.69
C PRO A 112 -5.29 -22.66 -16.10
N LEU A 113 -4.47 -22.23 -15.12
CA LEU A 113 -3.17 -21.61 -15.41
C LEU A 113 -2.25 -22.52 -16.23
N LEU A 114 -2.30 -23.83 -15.94
CA LEU A 114 -1.43 -24.84 -16.55
C LEU A 114 -1.71 -25.04 -18.05
N GLU A 115 -2.94 -24.80 -18.49
CA GLU A 115 -3.37 -25.00 -19.87
C GLU A 115 -3.39 -23.70 -20.68
N LEU A 116 -3.10 -22.56 -20.05
CA LEU A 116 -3.22 -21.25 -20.68
C LEU A 116 -2.11 -21.00 -21.70
N ALA A 117 -2.46 -20.92 -22.98
CA ALA A 117 -1.48 -20.71 -24.04
C ALA A 117 -0.97 -19.25 -24.08
N ARG A 118 0.19 -19.03 -24.72
CA ARG A 118 0.78 -17.69 -24.88
C ARG A 118 -0.14 -16.69 -25.60
N GLY A 119 -0.99 -17.20 -26.49
CA GLY A 119 -1.96 -16.43 -27.28
C GLY A 119 -3.29 -16.15 -26.58
N ASP A 120 -3.50 -16.68 -25.38
CA ASP A 120 -4.79 -16.63 -24.72
C ASP A 120 -4.95 -15.41 -23.80
N CYS A 121 -6.21 -14.98 -23.65
CA CYS A 121 -6.61 -13.90 -22.77
C CYS A 121 -6.44 -14.31 -21.31
N ARG A 122 -5.61 -13.55 -20.59
CA ARG A 122 -5.23 -13.79 -19.20
C ARG A 122 -6.14 -13.11 -18.17
N TYR A 123 -7.38 -12.80 -18.54
CA TYR A 123 -8.31 -12.19 -17.60
C TYR A 123 -8.78 -13.25 -16.59
N PRO A 124 -8.55 -13.06 -15.27
CA PRO A 124 -8.83 -14.07 -14.26
C PRO A 124 -10.33 -14.11 -13.90
N TYR A 125 -10.80 -15.30 -13.55
CA TYR A 125 -12.12 -15.60 -13.03
C TYR A 125 -12.01 -16.50 -11.80
N GLY A 126 -12.80 -16.20 -10.77
CA GLY A 126 -12.80 -16.96 -9.52
C GLY A 126 -11.53 -16.74 -8.68
N GLY A 127 -11.29 -17.63 -7.72
CA GLY A 127 -10.13 -17.56 -6.81
C GLY A 127 -10.28 -16.66 -5.59
N ASP A 128 -11.35 -15.87 -5.49
CA ASP A 128 -11.55 -14.95 -4.36
C ASP A 128 -12.00 -15.63 -3.05
N LYS A 129 -12.24 -16.95 -3.07
CA LYS A 129 -12.66 -17.73 -1.89
C LYS A 129 -11.74 -18.94 -1.71
N ASP A 130 -11.38 -19.21 -0.47
CA ASP A 130 -10.45 -20.28 -0.07
C ASP A 130 -10.82 -21.61 -0.74
N GLY A 131 -9.97 -22.07 -1.67
CA GLY A 131 -10.05 -23.39 -2.29
C GLY A 131 -10.59 -23.46 -3.73
N LYS A 132 -10.95 -22.36 -4.38
CA LYS A 132 -11.29 -22.38 -5.82
C LYS A 132 -10.07 -22.03 -6.68
N GLU A 133 -9.77 -22.88 -7.66
CA GLU A 133 -8.70 -22.59 -8.63
C GLU A 133 -9.04 -21.35 -9.47
N ILE A 134 -8.04 -20.53 -9.74
CA ILE A 134 -8.17 -19.37 -10.63
C ILE A 134 -8.21 -19.88 -12.07
N THR A 135 -9.27 -19.52 -12.78
CA THR A 135 -9.42 -19.82 -14.21
C THR A 135 -9.28 -18.56 -15.04
N PHE A 136 -9.04 -18.69 -16.34
CA PHE A 136 -8.77 -17.57 -17.24
C PHE A 136 -9.72 -17.57 -18.44
N CYS A 137 -9.92 -16.38 -19.03
CA CYS A 137 -10.81 -16.18 -20.17
C CYS A 137 -10.53 -17.10 -21.37
N GLY A 138 -9.26 -17.30 -21.73
CA GLY A 138 -8.87 -18.25 -22.78
C GLY A 138 -9.18 -17.86 -24.23
N HIS A 139 -9.78 -16.68 -24.47
CA HIS A 139 -10.02 -16.19 -25.83
C HIS A 139 -8.74 -15.66 -26.48
N PRO A 140 -8.60 -15.64 -27.81
CA PRO A 140 -7.45 -15.04 -28.47
C PRO A 140 -7.20 -13.60 -28.00
N ARG A 141 -5.98 -13.33 -27.56
CA ARG A 141 -5.56 -12.00 -27.11
C ARG A 141 -5.47 -11.04 -28.29
N GLN A 142 -5.71 -9.75 -28.04
CA GLN A 142 -5.41 -8.72 -29.04
C GLN A 142 -3.90 -8.48 -29.17
N PRO A 143 -3.38 -8.13 -30.36
CA PRO A 143 -1.99 -7.72 -30.52
C PRO A 143 -1.63 -6.58 -29.56
N GLY A 144 -0.48 -6.69 -28.89
CA GLY A 144 -0.04 -5.70 -27.89
C GLY A 144 -0.81 -5.74 -26.56
N SER A 145 -1.70 -6.70 -26.35
CA SER A 145 -2.46 -6.88 -25.10
C SER A 145 -2.34 -8.31 -24.58
N SER A 146 -2.43 -8.47 -23.25
CA SER A 146 -2.58 -9.78 -22.60
C SER A 146 -4.03 -10.26 -22.56
N TYR A 147 -4.95 -9.49 -23.14
CA TYR A 147 -6.39 -9.68 -23.04
C TYR A 147 -7.07 -9.66 -24.41
N CYS A 148 -8.20 -10.35 -24.54
CA CYS A 148 -9.10 -10.20 -25.68
C CYS A 148 -9.71 -8.79 -25.70
N ALA A 149 -10.30 -8.38 -26.84
CA ALA A 149 -10.82 -7.02 -27.03
C ALA A 149 -11.70 -6.50 -25.88
N PRO A 150 -12.66 -7.30 -25.37
CA PRO A 150 -13.56 -6.81 -24.35
C PRO A 150 -12.85 -6.68 -22.99
N HIS A 151 -11.95 -7.61 -22.63
CA HIS A 151 -11.16 -7.53 -21.40
C HIS A 151 -10.03 -6.49 -21.45
N ALA A 152 -9.52 -6.16 -22.64
CA ALA A 152 -8.58 -5.06 -22.82
C ALA A 152 -9.26 -3.72 -22.48
N GLY A 153 -10.53 -3.54 -22.83
CA GLY A 153 -11.33 -2.35 -22.47
C GLY A 153 -11.63 -2.21 -20.98
N LEU A 154 -11.58 -3.31 -20.22
CA LEU A 154 -11.75 -3.29 -18.76
C LEU A 154 -10.47 -2.90 -18.03
N THR A 155 -9.35 -3.40 -18.52
CA THR A 155 -8.06 -3.33 -17.83
C THR A 155 -7.30 -2.05 -18.17
N ARG A 156 -7.55 -1.47 -19.35
CA ARG A 156 -6.98 -0.18 -19.72
C ARG A 156 -7.83 0.95 -19.14
N PRO A 157 -7.23 1.95 -18.47
CA PRO A 157 -7.94 3.17 -18.10
C PRO A 157 -8.51 3.79 -19.37
N SER A 158 -9.83 3.86 -19.47
CA SER A 158 -10.49 4.61 -20.54
C SER A 158 -10.14 6.09 -20.33
N GLY A 159 -9.27 6.64 -21.17
CA GLY A 159 -9.02 8.08 -21.24
C GLY A 159 -7.65 8.60 -20.78
N VAL A 160 -6.69 7.74 -20.43
CA VAL A 160 -5.30 8.20 -20.23
C VAL A 160 -4.38 7.27 -21.02
N ALA A 161 -3.87 7.76 -22.14
CA ALA A 161 -2.74 7.11 -22.78
C ALA A 161 -1.65 6.95 -21.71
N SER A 162 -1.22 5.72 -21.44
CA SER A 162 -0.08 5.48 -20.58
C SER A 162 1.12 6.19 -21.21
N ALA A 163 1.48 7.35 -20.69
CA ALA A 163 2.62 8.15 -21.14
C ALA A 163 3.96 7.51 -20.70
N ARG A 164 4.04 6.18 -20.66
CA ARG A 164 5.32 5.49 -20.62
C ARG A 164 5.86 5.49 -22.04
N VAL A 165 6.61 6.55 -22.36
CA VAL A 165 7.51 6.54 -23.50
C VAL A 165 8.47 5.36 -23.26
N VAL A 166 8.41 4.36 -24.14
CA VAL A 166 9.41 3.29 -24.18
C VAL A 166 10.68 3.90 -24.76
N GLY A 167 11.49 4.49 -23.90
CA GLY A 167 12.86 4.89 -24.24
C GLY A 167 13.80 3.69 -24.09
N PRO A 168 14.90 3.63 -24.85
CA PRO A 168 15.91 2.61 -24.66
C PRO A 168 16.49 2.73 -23.24
N VAL A 169 16.29 1.70 -22.43
CA VAL A 169 16.96 1.59 -21.13
C VAL A 169 18.40 1.14 -21.40
N VAL A 170 19.34 2.09 -21.38
CA VAL A 170 20.77 1.78 -21.47
C VAL A 170 21.27 1.41 -20.07
N LEU A 171 21.46 0.12 -19.83
CA LEU A 171 22.15 -0.35 -18.62
C LEU A 171 23.66 -0.24 -18.85
N ARG A 172 24.37 0.50 -17.99
CA ARG A 172 25.83 0.47 -17.95
C ARG A 172 26.29 -0.68 -17.06
N LEU A 173 27.11 -1.56 -17.61
CA LEU A 173 27.85 -2.55 -16.84
C LEU A 173 28.91 -1.81 -16.01
N VAL A 174 28.87 -1.96 -14.69
CA VAL A 174 29.96 -1.52 -13.81
C VAL A 174 30.77 -2.77 -13.49
N SER A 175 32.00 -2.84 -14.01
CA SER A 175 32.92 -3.90 -13.62
C SER A 175 33.30 -3.72 -12.15
N ALA A 176 33.13 -4.77 -11.36
CA ALA A 176 33.71 -4.85 -10.03
C ALA A 176 35.22 -5.06 -10.19
N GLY A 177 36.00 -4.12 -9.68
CA GLY A 177 37.45 -4.21 -9.50
C GLY A 177 37.78 -3.90 -8.05
#